data_AF-A0A8T6MQS6-F1
#
_entry.id   AF-A0A8T6MQS6-F1
#
_cell.length_a   1.000
_cell.length_b   1.000
_cell.length_c   1.000
_cell.angle_alpha   90.00
_cell.angle_beta   90.00
_cell.angle_gamma   90.00
#
_symmetry.space_group_name_H-M   'P 1'
#
loop_
_entity.id
_entity.type
_entity.pdbx_description
1 polymer ?
#
loop_
_entity_poly.entity_id
_entity_poly.type
_entity_poly.pdbx_seq_one_letter_code
_entity_poly.pdbx_strand_id
1 'polypeptide(L)'
;MKKLAILLLVVLVPIGLVYGQGLGLETIKLNIGDKKIAVTTQIIPTEFSESAQKQIVMTVTDSITTKNIDAVLLVSMNHDGKEIFKEYFATTNGVLRMDVSPTSDSRIKITGLQEKTYNAWHSGSKPLEISGPILDSGGLYRFDVEIKSLDSQPVTKQ
;
A
#
# COMPACT_ATOMS: atom_id res chain seq x y z
N MET A 1 -50.81 -32.31 7.88
CA MET A 1 -49.81 -31.61 8.70
C MET A 1 -48.46 -31.67 7.99
N LYS A 2 -48.04 -30.60 7.28
CA LYS A 2 -46.69 -30.53 6.69
C LYS A 2 -45.93 -29.42 7.40
N LYS A 3 -44.89 -29.78 8.14
CA LYS A 3 -44.01 -28.84 8.84
C LYS A 3 -43.16 -28.13 7.79
N LEU A 4 -43.29 -26.81 7.68
CA LEU A 4 -42.46 -25.98 6.82
C LEU A 4 -41.15 -25.72 7.58
N ALA A 5 -40.05 -26.34 7.14
CA ALA A 5 -38.72 -26.07 7.67
C ALA A 5 -38.17 -24.81 7.00
N ILE A 6 -37.95 -23.75 7.79
CA ILE A 6 -37.28 -22.53 7.34
C ILE A 6 -35.77 -22.80 7.37
N LEU A 7 -35.14 -22.86 6.19
CA LEU A 7 -33.69 -22.91 6.06
C LEU A 7 -33.14 -21.48 6.20
N LEU A 8 -32.55 -21.17 7.34
CA LEU A 8 -31.85 -19.91 7.57
C LEU A 8 -30.51 -19.96 6.84
N LEU A 9 -30.43 -19.34 5.66
CA LEU A 9 -29.18 -19.16 4.92
C LEU A 9 -28.42 -17.98 5.52
N VAL A 10 -27.50 -18.26 6.45
CA VAL A 10 -26.56 -17.25 6.97
C VAL A 10 -25.47 -17.05 5.93
N VAL A 11 -25.60 -16.00 5.11
CA VAL A 11 -24.53 -15.56 4.20
C VAL A 11 -23.50 -14.80 5.03
N LEU A 12 -22.45 -15.49 5.48
CA LEU A 12 -21.24 -14.86 6.00
C LEU A 12 -20.53 -14.16 4.84
N VAL A 13 -20.85 -12.89 4.62
CA VAL A 13 -20.10 -12.06 3.66
C VAL A 13 -18.72 -11.81 4.27
N PRO A 14 -17.60 -12.21 3.63
CA PRO A 14 -16.28 -11.85 4.12
C PRO A 14 -16.15 -10.33 4.07
N ILE A 15 -15.73 -9.73 5.19
CA ILE A 15 -15.40 -8.32 5.30
C ILE A 15 -14.32 -8.03 4.25
N GLY A 16 -14.57 -7.05 3.40
CA GLY A 16 -13.91 -6.88 2.10
C GLY A 16 -12.39 -6.86 2.16
N LEU A 17 -11.77 -7.94 1.70
CA LEU A 17 -10.43 -7.89 1.14
C LEU A 17 -10.57 -7.53 -0.34
N VAL A 18 -10.19 -6.30 -0.69
CA VAL A 18 -10.16 -5.84 -2.08
C VAL A 18 -8.80 -6.26 -2.65
N TYR A 19 -8.82 -7.21 -3.58
CA TYR A 19 -7.61 -7.73 -4.22
C TYR A 19 -7.24 -6.90 -5.46
N GLY A 20 -5.96 -6.56 -5.55
CA GLY A 20 -5.33 -5.93 -6.71
C GLY A 20 -5.29 -6.81 -7.95
N GLN A 21 -5.51 -6.22 -9.14
CA GLN A 21 -5.53 -6.90 -10.44
C GLN A 21 -4.14 -7.19 -11.03
N GLY A 22 -3.07 -6.69 -10.43
CA GLY A 22 -1.72 -7.12 -10.76
C GLY A 22 -1.03 -6.43 -11.92
N LEU A 23 -1.52 -5.26 -12.32
CA LEU A 23 -1.01 -4.52 -13.48
C LEU A 23 0.03 -3.45 -13.12
N GLY A 24 0.63 -3.51 -11.94
CA GLY A 24 1.59 -2.50 -11.49
C GLY A 24 1.01 -1.09 -11.31
N LEU A 25 -0.31 -0.90 -11.46
CA LEU A 25 -1.06 0.30 -11.11
C LEU A 25 -2.41 -0.12 -10.53
N GLU A 26 -2.68 0.26 -9.30
CA GLU A 26 -3.90 -0.11 -8.58
C GLU A 26 -4.41 1.04 -7.74
N THR A 27 -5.72 1.27 -7.76
CA THR A 27 -6.37 2.26 -6.90
C THR A 27 -7.39 1.58 -6.00
N ILE A 28 -7.20 1.71 -4.69
CA ILE A 28 -8.14 1.26 -3.68
C ILE A 28 -8.87 2.49 -3.14
N LYS A 29 -10.21 2.42 -3.07
CA LYS A 29 -11.05 3.47 -2.50
C LYS A 29 -11.68 2.97 -1.20
N LEU A 30 -11.67 3.80 -0.17
CA LEU A 30 -12.23 3.49 1.14
C LEU A 30 -12.79 4.74 1.82
N ASN A 31 -13.72 4.54 2.74
CA ASN A 31 -14.28 5.61 3.56
C ASN A 31 -13.65 5.56 4.96
N ILE A 32 -13.16 6.69 5.44
CA ILE A 32 -12.61 6.86 6.79
C ILE A 32 -13.36 8.01 7.45
N GLY A 33 -14.32 7.67 8.32
CA GLY A 33 -15.34 8.63 8.76
C GLY A 33 -16.08 9.21 7.54
N ASP A 34 -16.12 10.53 7.45
CA ASP A 34 -16.72 11.24 6.31
C ASP A 34 -15.77 11.43 5.12
N LYS A 35 -14.48 11.12 5.28
CA LYS A 35 -13.48 11.27 4.21
C LYS A 35 -13.54 10.09 3.26
N LYS A 36 -13.67 10.35 1.96
CA LYS A 36 -13.60 9.33 0.91
C LYS A 36 -12.19 9.31 0.32
N ILE A 37 -11.39 8.32 0.68
CA ILE A 37 -9.98 8.25 0.34
C ILE A 37 -9.74 7.32 -0.86
N ALA A 38 -8.82 7.70 -1.73
CA ALA A 38 -8.24 6.84 -2.75
C ALA A 38 -6.73 6.72 -2.53
N VAL A 39 -6.24 5.48 -2.47
CA VAL A 39 -4.81 5.16 -2.47
C VAL A 39 -4.47 4.52 -3.80
N THR A 40 -3.62 5.17 -4.58
CA THR A 40 -3.12 4.64 -5.84
C THR A 40 -1.68 4.18 -5.67
N THR A 41 -1.41 2.91 -5.94
CA THR A 41 -0.08 2.31 -5.91
C THR A 41 0.38 2.06 -7.34
N GLN A 42 1.62 2.44 -7.67
CA GLN A 42 2.21 2.27 -8.99
C GLN A 42 3.65 1.74 -8.88
N ILE A 43 4.01 0.78 -9.72
CA ILE A 43 5.39 0.39 -10.04
C ILE A 43 5.76 1.01 -11.40
N ILE A 44 6.90 1.68 -11.45
CA ILE A 44 7.45 2.35 -12.63
C ILE A 44 8.81 1.74 -12.95
N PRO A 45 9.09 1.32 -14.20
CA PRO A 45 8.10 1.11 -15.26
C PRO A 45 7.13 -0.01 -14.88
N THR A 46 5.92 0.04 -15.46
CA THR A 46 4.90 -0.98 -15.24
C THR A 46 5.28 -2.32 -15.89
N GLU A 47 6.00 -2.27 -17.02
CA GLU A 47 6.60 -3.45 -17.63
C GLU A 47 7.88 -3.84 -16.90
N PHE A 48 8.01 -5.12 -16.58
CA PHE A 48 9.22 -5.61 -15.93
C PHE A 48 10.40 -5.57 -16.89
N SER A 49 11.50 -4.97 -16.41
CA SER A 49 12.81 -5.05 -17.04
C SER A 49 13.87 -5.17 -15.94
N GLU A 50 14.78 -6.13 -16.08
CA GLU A 50 15.87 -6.34 -15.13
C GLU A 50 16.77 -5.11 -15.03
N SER A 51 17.06 -4.46 -16.16
CA SER A 51 17.99 -3.33 -16.26
C SER A 51 17.35 -1.96 -15.97
N ALA A 52 16.02 -1.89 -15.89
CA ALA A 52 15.35 -0.63 -15.60
C ALA A 52 15.51 -0.24 -14.13
N GLN A 53 15.77 1.05 -13.89
CA GLN A 53 15.58 1.65 -12.58
C GLN A 53 14.11 1.61 -12.23
N LYS A 54 13.78 0.94 -11.11
CA LYS A 54 12.39 0.75 -10.67
C LYS A 54 12.06 1.74 -9.56
N GLN A 55 10.80 2.17 -9.53
CA GLN A 55 10.25 3.03 -8.49
C GLN A 55 8.88 2.51 -8.06
N ILE A 56 8.61 2.57 -6.76
CA ILE A 56 7.27 2.37 -6.20
C ILE A 56 6.74 3.74 -5.79
N VAL A 57 5.54 4.06 -6.24
CA VAL A 57 4.87 5.33 -5.94
C VAL A 57 3.50 5.02 -5.33
N MET A 58 3.21 5.62 -4.18
CA MET A 58 1.87 5.59 -3.60
C MET A 58 1.35 7.02 -3.46
N THR A 59 0.14 7.26 -3.95
CA THR A 59 -0.52 8.57 -3.93
C THR A 59 -1.83 8.45 -3.16
N VAL A 60 -2.00 9.28 -2.13
CA VAL A 60 -3.21 9.33 -1.29
C VAL A 60 -3.98 10.60 -1.61
N THR A 61 -5.23 10.44 -2.02
CA THR A 61 -6.10 11.57 -2.42
C THR A 61 -7.49 11.46 -1.82
N ASP A 62 -8.17 12.59 -1.73
CA ASP A 62 -9.62 12.60 -1.64
C ASP A 62 -10.20 12.11 -2.97
N SER A 63 -11.00 11.04 -2.94
CA SER A 63 -11.53 10.39 -4.14
C SER A 63 -12.58 11.21 -4.92
N ILE A 64 -13.08 12.31 -4.34
CA ILE A 64 -14.04 13.21 -4.98
C ILE A 64 -13.34 14.43 -5.55
N THR A 65 -12.52 15.09 -4.73
CA THR A 65 -11.85 16.35 -5.11
C THR A 65 -10.51 16.14 -5.77
N THR A 66 -9.94 14.92 -5.70
CA THR A 66 -8.61 14.53 -6.22
C THR A 66 -7.44 15.25 -5.54
N LYS A 67 -7.70 15.99 -4.46
CA LYS A 67 -6.66 16.67 -3.68
C LYS A 67 -5.82 15.65 -2.92
N ASN A 68 -4.50 15.87 -2.90
CA ASN A 68 -3.57 15.07 -2.11
C ASN A 68 -3.86 15.22 -0.63
N ILE A 69 -3.71 14.12 0.12
CA ILE A 69 -3.88 14.06 1.57
C ILE A 69 -2.64 13.43 2.17
N ASP A 70 -2.03 14.11 3.15
CA ASP A 70 -0.90 13.53 3.86
C ASP A 70 -1.36 12.37 4.74
N ALA A 71 -0.63 11.26 4.70
CA ALA A 71 -0.98 10.04 5.41
C ALA A 71 0.24 9.32 5.96
N VAL A 72 0.03 8.60 7.07
CA VAL A 72 0.92 7.51 7.47
C VAL A 72 0.28 6.19 7.06
N LEU A 73 1.04 5.37 6.35
CA LEU A 73 0.63 4.08 5.79
C LEU A 73 1.46 2.97 6.44
N LEU A 74 0.82 1.87 6.80
CA LEU A 74 1.51 0.59 6.99
C LEU A 74 1.39 -0.19 5.69
N VAL A 75 2.52 -0.43 5.05
CA VAL A 75 2.59 -1.05 3.71
C VAL A 75 3.27 -2.40 3.83
N SER A 76 2.60 -3.44 3.37
CA SER A 76 3.19 -4.76 3.13
C SER A 76 3.31 -5.01 1.64
N MET A 77 4.44 -5.53 1.19
CA MET A 77 4.62 -6.02 -0.17
C MET A 77 4.82 -7.52 -0.15
N ASN A 78 4.06 -8.23 -0.98
CA ASN A 78 4.07 -9.67 -1.06
C ASN A 78 4.29 -10.12 -2.50
N HIS A 79 5.08 -11.19 -2.67
CA HIS A 79 5.33 -11.83 -3.95
C HIS A 79 5.37 -13.35 -3.75
N ASP A 80 4.68 -14.10 -4.62
CA ASP A 80 4.56 -15.56 -4.53
C ASP A 80 4.18 -16.09 -3.15
N GLY A 81 3.27 -15.37 -2.47
CA GLY A 81 2.79 -15.74 -1.13
C GLY A 81 3.75 -15.42 0.02
N LYS A 82 4.94 -14.89 -0.26
CA LYS A 82 5.92 -14.46 0.75
C LYS A 82 5.84 -12.94 0.97
N GLU A 83 5.86 -12.52 2.23
CA GLU A 83 6.05 -11.10 2.58
C GLU A 83 7.51 -10.71 2.31
N ILE A 84 7.70 -9.69 1.48
CA ILE A 84 9.01 -9.10 1.17
C ILE A 84 9.38 -8.10 2.27
N PHE A 85 8.48 -7.17 2.55
CA PHE A 85 8.62 -6.21 3.65
C PHE A 85 7.26 -5.82 4.21
N LYS A 86 7.27 -5.31 5.44
CA LYS A 86 6.12 -4.64 6.05
C LYS A 86 6.60 -3.49 6.94
N GLU A 87 6.35 -2.27 6.50
CA GLU A 87 6.95 -1.07 7.10
C GLU A 87 5.98 0.12 7.13
N TYR A 88 6.23 1.05 8.05
CA TYR A 88 5.50 2.31 8.11
C TYR A 88 6.14 3.34 7.17
N PHE A 89 5.31 4.05 6.42
CA PHE A 89 5.73 5.11 5.52
C PHE A 89 4.84 6.34 5.71
N ALA A 90 5.42 7.53 5.72
CA ALA A 90 4.68 8.77 5.66
C ALA A 90 4.81 9.39 4.27
N THR A 91 3.68 9.87 3.75
CA THR A 91 3.66 10.60 2.48
C THR A 91 4.10 12.04 2.69
N THR A 92 4.68 12.65 1.66
CA THR A 92 4.94 14.09 1.61
C THR A 92 4.07 14.71 0.51
N ASN A 93 3.19 15.65 0.89
CA ASN A 93 2.16 16.21 0.00
C ASN A 93 1.30 15.11 -0.65
N GLY A 94 0.90 14.12 0.16
CA GLY A 94 0.12 12.95 -0.21
C GLY A 94 0.80 11.96 -1.16
N VAL A 95 2.12 12.08 -1.38
CA VAL A 95 2.87 11.13 -2.22
C VAL A 95 4.03 10.49 -1.46
N LEU A 96 4.13 9.17 -1.56
CA LEU A 96 5.29 8.36 -1.17
C LEU A 96 6.02 7.93 -2.44
N ARG A 97 7.34 8.14 -2.51
CA ARG A 97 8.20 7.67 -3.60
C ARG A 97 9.38 6.89 -3.05
N MET A 98 9.59 5.69 -3.61
CA MET A 98 10.67 4.79 -3.24
C MET A 98 11.42 4.33 -4.49
N ASP A 99 12.68 4.72 -4.61
CA ASP A 99 13.60 4.20 -5.62
C ASP A 99 14.08 2.81 -5.19
N VAL A 100 13.89 1.82 -6.07
CA VAL A 100 14.19 0.42 -5.77
C VAL A 100 15.55 0.03 -6.33
N SER A 101 16.40 -0.52 -5.48
CA SER A 101 17.69 -1.10 -5.83
C SER A 101 17.69 -2.59 -5.50
N PRO A 102 17.31 -3.47 -6.44
CA PRO A 102 17.29 -4.91 -6.19
C PRO A 102 18.69 -5.44 -5.86
N THR A 103 18.80 -6.32 -4.87
CA THR A 103 20.05 -6.97 -4.47
C THR A 103 19.78 -8.40 -4.02
N SER A 104 20.82 -9.23 -3.99
CA SER A 104 20.73 -10.60 -3.45
C SER A 104 20.80 -10.68 -1.92
N ASP A 105 20.96 -9.57 -1.19
CA ASP A 105 20.86 -9.58 0.27
C ASP A 105 19.41 -9.88 0.64
N SER A 106 19.20 -10.93 1.43
CA SER A 106 17.88 -11.34 1.93
C SER A 106 17.20 -10.28 2.81
N ARG A 107 17.94 -9.30 3.33
CA ARG A 107 17.43 -8.25 4.21
C ARG A 107 16.99 -7.04 3.42
N ILE A 108 15.85 -6.49 3.82
CA ILE A 108 15.37 -5.21 3.33
C ILE A 108 16.11 -4.10 4.04
N LYS A 109 16.61 -3.13 3.27
CA LYS A 109 17.18 -1.90 3.80
C LYS A 109 16.44 -0.72 3.21
N ILE A 110 15.97 0.18 4.07
CA ILE A 110 15.39 1.46 3.67
C ILE A 110 16.33 2.58 4.12
N THR A 111 16.61 3.51 3.23
CA THR A 111 17.39 4.72 3.52
C THR A 111 16.48 5.93 3.32
N GLY A 112 16.38 6.75 4.37
CA GLY A 112 15.51 7.91 4.39
C GLY A 112 15.48 8.55 5.77
N LEU A 113 14.50 9.42 5.98
CA LEU A 113 14.21 10.00 7.28
C LEU A 113 13.08 9.21 7.94
N GLN A 114 13.05 9.18 9.28
CA GLN A 114 11.95 8.61 10.04
C GLN A 114 11.33 9.67 10.94
N GLU A 115 10.00 9.71 10.96
CA GLU A 115 9.26 10.50 11.94
C GLU A 115 9.09 9.71 13.25
N LYS A 116 8.85 10.38 14.38
CA LYS A 116 8.95 9.77 15.72
C LYS A 116 7.72 8.99 16.18
N THR A 117 6.55 9.28 15.64
CA THR A 117 5.25 8.83 16.15
C THR A 117 4.97 7.39 15.77
N TYR A 118 5.19 7.03 14.50
CA TYR A 118 4.99 5.69 13.94
C TYR A 118 6.31 5.06 13.48
N ASN A 119 7.45 5.74 13.64
CA ASN A 119 8.74 5.37 13.02
C ASN A 119 8.61 5.26 11.49
N ALA A 120 7.72 6.05 10.91
CA ALA A 120 7.41 5.97 9.49
C ALA A 120 8.52 6.59 8.65
N TRP A 121 8.99 5.83 7.65
CA TRP A 121 9.94 6.31 6.66
C TRP A 121 9.30 7.37 5.77
N HIS A 122 9.99 8.48 5.54
CA HIS A 122 9.49 9.54 4.68
C HIS A 122 10.59 10.14 3.82
N SER A 123 10.19 10.65 2.65
CA SER A 123 11.09 11.35 1.74
C SER A 123 11.54 12.67 2.36
N GLY A 124 12.83 12.96 2.23
CA GLY A 124 13.41 14.28 2.50
C GLY A 124 13.45 15.10 1.22
N SER A 125 14.63 15.59 0.85
CA SER A 125 14.87 16.24 -0.45
C SER A 125 14.95 15.25 -1.64
N LYS A 126 15.02 13.94 -1.36
CA LYS A 126 15.08 12.85 -2.33
C LYS A 126 14.04 11.77 -1.99
N PRO A 127 13.61 10.94 -2.95
CA PRO A 127 12.85 9.73 -2.69
C PRO A 127 13.53 8.85 -1.64
N LEU A 128 12.76 7.97 -1.01
CA LEU A 128 13.35 6.90 -0.20
C LEU A 128 14.11 5.95 -1.11
N GLU A 129 15.19 5.35 -0.61
CA GLU A 129 15.85 4.24 -1.29
C GLU A 129 15.50 2.95 -0.56
N ILE A 130 15.05 1.93 -1.30
CA ILE A 130 14.78 0.60 -0.75
C ILE A 130 15.59 -0.44 -1.52
N SER A 131 16.29 -1.32 -0.79
CA SER A 131 17.09 -2.39 -1.35
C SER A 131 16.87 -3.72 -0.65
N GLY A 132 17.19 -4.81 -1.35
CA GLY A 132 16.90 -6.19 -0.95
C GLY A 132 16.40 -7.00 -2.15
N PRO A 133 15.80 -8.19 -1.94
CA PRO A 133 15.26 -9.01 -3.01
C PRO A 133 13.86 -8.49 -3.37
N ILE A 134 13.81 -7.29 -3.95
CA ILE A 134 12.58 -6.52 -4.22
C ILE A 134 12.54 -6.18 -5.71
N LEU A 135 11.45 -6.54 -6.40
CA LEU A 135 11.32 -6.33 -7.85
C LEU A 135 12.54 -6.86 -8.64
N ASP A 136 13.16 -7.93 -8.15
CA ASP A 136 14.31 -8.62 -8.76
C ASP A 136 13.89 -9.65 -9.81
N SER A 137 12.58 -9.93 -9.86
CA SER A 137 11.95 -10.90 -10.74
C SER A 137 10.60 -10.38 -11.22
N GLY A 138 10.17 -10.85 -12.40
CA GLY A 138 8.84 -10.57 -12.92
C GLY A 138 7.76 -11.34 -12.16
N GLY A 139 6.49 -10.98 -12.37
CA GLY A 139 5.35 -11.64 -11.76
C GLY A 139 4.47 -10.69 -10.96
N LEU A 140 3.51 -11.27 -10.23
CA LEU A 140 2.51 -10.51 -9.51
C LEU A 140 3.03 -10.08 -8.13
N TYR A 141 3.13 -8.77 -7.93
CA TYR A 141 3.37 -8.17 -6.62
C TYR A 141 2.06 -7.63 -6.06
N ARG A 142 1.78 -7.96 -4.80
CA ARG A 142 0.62 -7.44 -4.06
C ARG A 142 1.08 -6.44 -3.02
N PHE A 143 0.39 -5.30 -2.94
CA PHE A 143 0.56 -4.36 -1.85
C PHE A 143 -0.67 -4.40 -0.95
N ASP A 144 -0.46 -4.69 0.33
CA ASP A 144 -1.49 -4.54 1.36
C ASP A 144 -1.22 -3.23 2.11
N VAL A 145 -2.15 -2.28 2.05
CA VAL A 145 -1.97 -0.91 2.57
C VAL A 145 -3.02 -0.61 3.64
N GLU A 146 -2.57 -0.26 4.84
CA GLU A 146 -3.41 0.21 5.95
C GLU A 146 -3.11 1.69 6.26
N ILE A 147 -4.15 2.53 6.27
CA ILE A 147 -4.03 3.95 6.62
C ILE A 147 -4.05 4.10 8.15
N LYS A 148 -2.99 4.69 8.71
CA LYS A 148 -2.82 4.91 10.15
C LYS A 148 -3.19 6.32 10.58
N SER A 149 -2.93 7.31 9.72
CA SER A 149 -3.34 8.70 9.95
C SER A 149 -3.61 9.40 8.62
N LEU A 150 -4.41 10.47 8.69
CA LEU A 150 -4.68 11.40 7.58
C LEU A 150 -4.55 12.84 8.12
N ASP A 151 -3.84 13.71 7.42
CA ASP A 151 -3.58 15.10 7.82
C ASP A 151 -3.11 15.22 9.28
N SER A 152 -2.19 14.34 9.68
CA SER A 152 -1.68 14.20 11.06
C SER A 152 -2.69 13.74 12.12
N GLN A 153 -3.92 13.38 11.74
CA GLN A 153 -4.93 12.83 12.65
C GLN A 153 -4.96 11.30 12.57
N PRO A 154 -4.80 10.57 13.68
CA PRO A 154 -4.90 9.11 13.68
C PRO A 154 -6.26 8.62 13.19
N VAL A 155 -6.26 7.54 12.41
CA VAL A 155 -7.49 6.83 12.02
C VAL A 155 -7.91 5.96 13.20
N THR A 156 -9.05 6.28 13.81
CA THR A 156 -9.64 5.44 14.85
C THR A 156 -10.29 4.23 14.18
N LYS A 157 -9.93 3.01 14.62
CA LYS A 157 -10.65 1.81 14.19
C LYS A 157 -12.10 1.92 14.69
N GLN A 158 -13.05 1.83 13.77
CA GLN A 158 -14.46 1.63 14.10
C GLN A 158 -14.72 0.16 14.42
#